data_AF-W7DNK8-F1
#
_entry.id   AF-W7DNK8-F1
#
_cell.length_a   1.000
_cell.length_b   1.000
_cell.length_c   1.000
_cell.angle_alpha   90.00
_cell.angle_beta   90.00
_cell.angle_gamma   90.00
#
_symmetry.space_group_name_H-M   'P 1'
#
loop_
_entity.id
_entity.type
_entity.pdbx_description
1 polymer ?
#
loop_
_entity_poly.entity_id
_entity_poly.type
_entity_poly.pdbx_seq_one_letter_code
_entity_poly.pdbx_strand_id
1 'polypeptide(L)'
;MEIERINEDTIKFYISYLDLEERGFNQEDVWYDREKSEELFWEMMDELKYEEEFSPEGPLWIQVQALKHGLEVFVTKASISGKNEGNLNLSVTQNDELAEERIEKMLEENFNPAKKDNPNTEDTLEFILEFNDFEDLITMSHATGLTNVTTKLFAYKDNYYLYVEFPEATFDEKNIDNVVSILLEYGLESNLTGYILEEYGNLVFDTPALEQIKKHFD
;
A
#
# COMPACT_ATOMS: atom_id res chain seq x y z
N MET A 1 -18.92 -16.75 21.01
CA MET A 1 -17.59 -16.85 20.34
C MET A 1 -16.98 -18.23 20.55
N GLU A 2 -16.39 -18.80 19.50
CA GLU A 2 -15.56 -20.02 19.56
C GLU A 2 -14.17 -19.73 19.01
N ILE A 3 -13.14 -20.31 19.62
CA ILE A 3 -11.73 -20.10 19.25
C ILE A 3 -11.11 -21.47 18.99
N GLU A 4 -10.38 -21.59 17.88
CA GLU A 4 -9.66 -22.80 17.50
C GLU A 4 -8.21 -22.46 17.13
N ARG A 5 -7.23 -23.08 17.80
CA ARG A 5 -5.82 -22.99 17.38
C ARG A 5 -5.62 -23.92 16.20
N ILE A 6 -5.35 -23.35 15.03
CA ILE A 6 -5.05 -24.14 13.82
C ILE A 6 -3.62 -24.64 13.92
N ASN A 7 -2.66 -23.73 14.18
CA ASN A 7 -1.23 -24.02 14.27
C ASN A 7 -0.54 -23.13 15.33
N GLU A 8 0.79 -23.21 15.45
CA GLU A 8 1.57 -22.32 16.33
C GLU A 8 1.49 -20.85 15.91
N ASP A 9 1.42 -20.60 14.60
CA ASP A 9 1.39 -19.27 14.02
C ASP A 9 0.00 -18.79 13.59
N THR A 10 -1.01 -19.66 13.58
CA THR A 10 -2.36 -19.33 13.08
C THR A 10 -3.46 -19.66 14.08
N ILE A 11 -4.27 -18.66 14.42
CA ILE A 11 -5.46 -18.79 15.26
C ILE A 11 -6.71 -18.53 14.41
N LYS A 12 -7.76 -19.30 14.67
CA LYS A 12 -9.07 -19.16 14.05
C LYS A 12 -10.10 -18.74 15.10
N PHE A 13 -10.93 -17.76 14.74
CA PHE A 13 -12.04 -17.26 15.54
C PHE A 13 -13.35 -17.46 14.80
N TYR A 14 -14.39 -17.77 15.56
CA TYR A 14 -15.76 -17.75 15.09
C TYR A 14 -16.59 -16.84 16.00
N ILE A 15 -17.19 -15.81 15.42
CA ILE A 15 -18.01 -14.82 16.11
C ILE A 15 -19.41 -14.86 15.51
N SER A 16 -20.44 -15.09 16.32
CA SER A 16 -21.81 -15.07 15.81
C SER A 16 -22.27 -13.63 15.56
N TYR A 17 -23.31 -13.43 14.74
CA TYR A 17 -23.87 -12.08 14.55
C TYR A 17 -24.45 -11.50 15.84
N LEU A 18 -25.00 -12.36 16.72
CA LEU A 18 -25.50 -11.94 18.02
C LEU A 18 -24.36 -11.42 18.92
N ASP A 19 -23.22 -12.13 18.92
CA ASP A 19 -22.01 -11.74 19.66
C ASP A 19 -21.41 -10.40 19.17
N LEU A 20 -21.53 -10.10 17.86
CA LEU A 20 -21.09 -8.83 17.26
C LEU A 20 -22.01 -7.69 17.67
N GLU A 21 -23.32 -7.89 17.58
CA GLU A 21 -24.32 -6.89 17.97
C GLU A 21 -24.25 -6.56 19.48
N GLU A 22 -23.99 -7.55 20.35
CA GLU A 22 -23.79 -7.32 21.78
C GLU A 22 -22.56 -6.46 22.10
N ARG A 23 -21.55 -6.49 21.22
CA ARG A 23 -20.36 -5.63 21.29
C ARG A 23 -20.54 -4.29 20.56
N GLY A 24 -21.70 -4.06 19.94
CA GLY A 24 -22.01 -2.82 19.23
C GLY A 24 -21.46 -2.76 17.79
N PHE A 25 -21.02 -3.89 17.23
CA PHE A 25 -20.53 -3.97 15.85
C PHE A 25 -21.60 -4.54 14.91
N ASN A 26 -21.82 -3.89 13.77
CA ASN A 26 -22.58 -4.48 12.67
C ASN A 26 -21.64 -5.21 11.69
N GLN A 27 -22.18 -6.14 10.90
CA GLN A 27 -21.43 -6.82 9.84
C GLN A 27 -20.74 -5.81 8.89
N GLU A 28 -21.41 -4.70 8.57
CA GLU A 28 -20.89 -3.65 7.71
C GLU A 28 -19.77 -2.84 8.39
N ASP A 29 -19.87 -2.62 9.70
CA ASP A 29 -18.84 -1.92 10.47
C ASP A 29 -17.51 -2.69 10.48
N VAL A 30 -17.55 -4.01 10.55
CA VAL A 30 -16.34 -4.85 10.51
C VAL A 30 -15.61 -4.78 9.15
N TRP A 31 -16.31 -4.44 8.07
CA TRP A 31 -15.74 -4.37 6.72
C TRP A 31 -15.36 -2.96 6.28
N TYR A 32 -16.18 -1.97 6.60
CA TYR A 32 -16.03 -0.60 6.09
C TYR A 32 -15.36 0.34 7.09
N ASP A 33 -15.31 -0.04 8.38
CA ASP A 33 -14.72 0.78 9.43
C ASP A 33 -13.46 0.09 9.97
N ARG A 34 -12.32 0.63 9.55
CA ARG A 34 -11.01 0.12 9.94
C ARG A 34 -10.78 0.23 11.44
N GLU A 35 -11.16 1.34 12.07
CA GLU A 35 -10.93 1.54 13.50
C GLU A 35 -11.76 0.54 14.31
N LYS A 36 -13.01 0.30 13.91
CA LYS A 36 -13.87 -0.69 14.54
C LYS A 36 -13.40 -2.13 14.32
N SER A 37 -12.88 -2.45 13.14
CA SER A 37 -12.35 -3.79 12.86
C SER A 37 -11.05 -4.06 13.64
N GLU A 38 -10.19 -3.06 13.80
CA GLU A 38 -9.01 -3.12 14.67
C GLU A 38 -9.41 -3.26 16.16
N GLU A 39 -10.41 -2.50 16.62
CA GLU A 39 -10.92 -2.58 18.01
C GLU A 39 -11.47 -3.98 18.32
N LEU A 40 -12.34 -4.52 17.45
CA LEU A 40 -12.85 -5.87 17.57
C LEU A 40 -11.69 -6.88 17.64
N PHE A 41 -10.69 -6.75 16.77
CA PHE A 41 -9.54 -7.66 16.77
C PHE A 41 -8.74 -7.61 18.08
N TRP A 42 -8.48 -6.40 18.61
CA TRP A 42 -7.76 -6.26 19.88
C TRP A 42 -8.56 -6.81 21.06
N GLU A 43 -9.88 -6.62 21.10
CA GLU A 43 -10.74 -7.24 22.13
C GLU A 43 -10.66 -8.77 22.06
N MET A 44 -10.73 -9.34 20.85
CA MET A 44 -10.60 -10.78 20.63
C MET A 44 -9.23 -11.30 21.09
N MET A 45 -8.16 -10.55 20.84
CA MET A 45 -6.80 -10.85 21.28
C MET A 45 -6.58 -10.65 22.78
N ASP A 46 -7.32 -9.74 23.42
CA ASP A 46 -7.26 -9.54 24.87
C ASP A 46 -7.98 -10.68 25.61
N GLU A 47 -9.13 -11.14 25.09
CA GLU A 47 -9.81 -12.36 25.56
C GLU A 47 -8.90 -13.61 25.46
N LEU A 48 -7.96 -13.63 24.50
CA LEU A 48 -6.94 -14.69 24.34
C LEU A 48 -5.80 -14.66 25.37
N LYS A 49 -5.64 -13.61 26.19
CA LYS A 49 -4.52 -13.49 27.17
C LYS A 49 -4.48 -14.59 28.24
N TYR A 50 -5.41 -15.53 28.24
CA TYR A 50 -5.39 -16.71 29.11
C TYR A 50 -4.65 -17.94 28.55
N GLU A 51 -4.20 -17.95 27.29
CA GLU A 51 -3.42 -19.07 26.71
C GLU A 51 -2.05 -18.61 26.16
N GLU A 52 -1.25 -18.08 27.09
CA GLU A 52 0.22 -17.92 27.24
C GLU A 52 1.26 -18.03 26.09
N GLU A 53 0.93 -18.23 24.81
CA GLU A 53 1.98 -18.44 23.78
C GLU A 53 1.78 -17.70 22.45
N PHE A 54 0.70 -16.92 22.31
CA PHE A 54 0.54 -16.03 21.17
C PHE A 54 0.85 -14.57 21.54
N SER A 55 2.14 -14.22 21.70
CA SER A 55 2.54 -12.81 21.73
C SER A 55 2.33 -12.20 20.34
N PRO A 56 1.45 -11.20 20.14
CA PRO A 56 1.25 -10.52 18.86
C PRO A 56 2.42 -9.57 18.49
N GLU A 57 3.66 -9.90 18.89
CA GLU A 57 4.82 -9.08 18.56
C GLU A 57 5.20 -9.29 17.09
N GLY A 58 4.77 -8.36 16.25
CA GLY A 58 5.09 -8.32 14.82
C GLY A 58 3.86 -8.14 13.92
N PRO A 59 4.07 -8.06 12.60
CA PRO A 59 2.96 -7.97 11.65
C PRO A 59 2.06 -9.20 11.72
N LEU A 60 0.75 -8.96 11.70
CA LEU A 60 -0.28 -10.01 11.72
C LEU A 60 -1.07 -9.97 10.42
N TRP A 61 -1.28 -11.14 9.84
CA TRP A 61 -2.15 -11.32 8.69
C TRP A 61 -3.54 -11.71 9.16
N ILE A 62 -4.55 -10.92 8.78
CA ILE A 62 -5.94 -11.14 9.17
C ILE A 62 -6.77 -11.43 7.93
N GLN A 63 -7.47 -12.57 7.94
CA GLN A 63 -8.42 -12.95 6.91
C GLN A 63 -9.80 -13.14 7.52
N VAL A 64 -10.81 -12.44 7.00
CA VAL A 64 -12.19 -12.50 7.50
C VAL A 64 -13.09 -13.14 6.44
N GLN A 65 -13.90 -14.11 6.86
CA GLN A 65 -14.91 -14.78 6.03
C GLN A 65 -16.30 -14.61 6.65
N ALA A 66 -17.25 -14.08 5.87
CA ALA A 66 -18.64 -14.01 6.30
C ALA A 66 -19.34 -15.36 6.09
N LEU A 67 -19.95 -15.88 7.15
CA LEU A 67 -20.77 -17.10 7.14
C LEU A 67 -22.25 -16.75 7.36
N LYS A 68 -23.15 -17.70 7.12
CA LYS A 68 -24.60 -17.49 7.28
C LYS A 68 -25.04 -17.12 8.70
N HIS A 69 -24.24 -17.43 9.71
CA HIS A 69 -24.57 -17.24 11.13
C HIS A 69 -23.50 -16.48 11.93
N GLY A 70 -22.46 -15.97 11.27
CA GLY A 70 -21.38 -15.25 11.94
C GLY A 70 -20.22 -14.94 11.01
N LEU A 71 -19.10 -14.54 11.61
CA LEU A 71 -17.82 -14.27 10.96
C LEU A 71 -16.78 -15.31 11.40
N GLU A 72 -15.98 -15.75 10.45
CA GLU A 72 -14.81 -16.59 10.68
C GLU A 72 -13.55 -15.77 10.39
N VAL A 73 -12.67 -15.63 11.38
CA VAL A 73 -11.45 -14.81 11.29
C VAL A 73 -10.23 -15.71 11.44
N PHE A 74 -9.26 -15.61 10.54
CA PHE A 74 -7.96 -16.26 10.65
C PHE A 74 -6.90 -15.19 10.91
N VAL A 75 -6.05 -15.44 11.90
CA VAL A 75 -4.99 -14.53 12.30
C VAL A 75 -3.69 -15.30 12.25
N THR A 76 -2.80 -14.93 11.35
CA THR A 76 -1.50 -15.57 11.17
C THR A 76 -0.37 -14.62 11.52
N LYS A 77 0.56 -15.07 12.37
CA LYS A 77 1.81 -14.36 12.62
C LYS A 77 2.66 -14.38 11.36
N ALA A 78 3.03 -13.20 10.87
CA ALA A 78 4.06 -13.11 9.85
C ALA A 78 5.43 -13.22 10.53
N SER A 79 6.14 -14.33 10.28
CA SER A 79 7.51 -14.49 10.74
C SER A 79 8.48 -13.89 9.72
N ILE A 80 9.17 -12.82 10.10
CA ILE A 80 10.23 -12.21 9.28
C ILE A 80 11.49 -13.06 9.45
N SER A 81 11.60 -14.13 8.66
CA SER A 81 12.84 -14.91 8.56
C SER A 81 13.51 -14.65 7.21
N GLY A 82 14.19 -13.51 7.11
CA GLY A 82 14.91 -13.12 5.89
C GLY A 82 15.96 -12.07 6.16
N LYS A 83 17.23 -12.49 6.25
CA LYS A 83 18.40 -11.61 6.18
C LYS A 83 18.47 -11.01 4.77
N ASN A 84 17.73 -9.95 4.47
CA ASN A 84 17.98 -8.99 3.38
C ASN A 84 16.99 -7.83 3.53
N GLU A 85 17.52 -6.63 3.78
CA GLU A 85 16.79 -5.38 4.06
C GLU A 85 16.10 -4.83 2.80
N GLY A 86 14.98 -5.44 2.40
CA GLY A 86 14.14 -4.89 1.34
C GLY A 86 13.08 -5.82 0.76
N ASN A 87 13.14 -7.13 1.03
CA ASN A 87 12.14 -8.09 0.56
C ASN A 87 11.43 -8.72 1.76
N LEU A 88 10.21 -8.27 2.03
CA LEU A 88 9.28 -8.90 2.94
C LEU A 88 8.82 -10.24 2.32
N ASN A 89 9.61 -11.30 2.52
CA ASN A 89 9.16 -12.65 2.17
C ASN A 89 8.13 -13.12 3.19
N LEU A 90 6.86 -12.87 2.89
CA LEU A 90 5.73 -13.50 3.58
C LEU A 90 5.64 -14.95 3.11
N SER A 91 6.17 -15.90 3.89
CA SER A 91 5.94 -17.32 3.61
C SER A 91 4.52 -17.70 4.00
N VAL A 92 3.54 -17.34 3.18
CA VAL A 92 2.20 -17.95 3.26
C VAL A 92 2.38 -19.39 2.82
N THR A 93 2.12 -20.35 3.69
CA THR A 93 2.28 -21.79 3.36
C THR A 93 1.12 -22.27 2.49
N GLN A 94 0.83 -21.59 1.39
CA GLN A 94 -0.08 -22.06 0.36
C GLN A 94 0.53 -21.74 -1.01
N ASN A 95 0.87 -22.81 -1.75
CA ASN A 95 1.52 -22.84 -3.06
C ASN A 95 0.62 -22.27 -4.18
N ASP A 96 0.16 -21.02 -4.07
CA ASP A 96 -0.58 -20.35 -5.12
C ASP A 96 0.19 -19.10 -5.55
N GLU A 97 1.04 -19.25 -6.57
CA GLU A 97 1.86 -18.17 -7.14
C GLU A 97 1.00 -16.96 -7.58
N LEU A 98 -0.31 -17.17 -7.84
CA LEU A 98 -1.28 -16.13 -8.16
C LEU A 98 -1.74 -15.32 -6.93
N ALA A 99 -1.65 -15.90 -5.72
CA ALA A 99 -1.94 -15.20 -4.49
C ALA A 99 -0.79 -14.26 -4.13
N GLU A 100 0.46 -14.66 -4.37
CA GLU A 100 1.66 -13.84 -4.12
C GLU A 100 1.63 -12.53 -4.91
N GLU A 101 1.36 -12.57 -6.23
CA GLU A 101 1.28 -11.36 -7.06
C GLU A 101 0.14 -10.41 -6.61
N ARG A 102 -0.98 -10.99 -6.15
CA ARG A 102 -2.11 -10.21 -5.63
C ARG A 102 -1.81 -9.61 -4.26
N ILE A 103 -1.05 -10.32 -3.44
CA ILE A 103 -0.56 -9.88 -2.13
C ILE A 103 0.43 -8.74 -2.31
N GLU A 104 1.34 -8.81 -3.29
CA GLU A 104 2.33 -7.78 -3.59
C GLU A 104 1.64 -6.46 -4.00
N LYS A 105 0.66 -6.51 -4.91
CA LYS A 105 -0.14 -5.32 -5.30
C LYS A 105 -0.92 -4.71 -4.13
N MET A 106 -1.55 -5.55 -3.30
CA MET A 106 -2.29 -5.06 -2.12
C MET A 106 -1.38 -4.54 -1.00
N LEU A 107 -0.12 -4.97 -0.95
CA LEU A 107 0.91 -4.46 -0.05
C LEU A 107 1.42 -3.11 -0.53
N GLU A 108 1.69 -2.94 -1.83
CA GLU A 108 2.06 -1.65 -2.41
C GLU A 108 0.97 -0.59 -2.16
N GLU A 109 -0.31 -0.95 -2.29
CA GLU A 109 -1.43 -0.06 -1.98
C GLU A 109 -1.55 0.30 -0.48
N ASN A 110 -1.14 -0.58 0.44
CA ASN A 110 -1.33 -0.40 1.89
C ASN A 110 -0.08 0.01 2.69
N PHE A 111 1.13 -0.23 2.16
CA PHE A 111 2.42 -0.03 2.84
C PHE A 111 3.24 1.11 2.25
N ASN A 112 2.59 2.16 1.75
CA ASN A 112 3.23 3.46 1.64
C ASN A 112 2.91 4.33 2.89
N PRO A 113 3.63 4.16 4.02
CA PRO A 113 3.33 4.83 5.30
C PRO A 113 3.61 6.34 5.30
N ALA A 114 4.02 6.95 4.18
CA ALA A 114 4.26 8.39 4.09
C ALA A 114 2.98 9.24 4.04
N LYS A 115 1.79 8.63 3.93
CA LYS A 115 0.52 9.36 3.70
C LYS A 115 -0.31 9.69 4.94
N LYS A 116 0.09 9.30 6.16
CA LYS A 116 -0.85 9.34 7.31
C LYS A 116 -0.73 10.48 8.32
N ASP A 117 0.16 11.46 8.14
CA ASP A 117 0.39 12.49 9.18
C ASP A 117 -0.03 13.93 8.84
N ASN A 118 -0.73 14.19 7.72
CA ASN A 118 -1.17 15.57 7.41
C ASN A 118 -2.67 15.67 7.06
N PRO A 119 -3.51 16.24 7.94
CA PRO A 119 -4.95 16.42 7.69
C PRO A 119 -5.30 17.54 6.69
N ASN A 120 -4.35 18.00 5.86
CA ASN A 120 -4.50 19.14 4.94
C ASN A 120 -4.03 18.87 3.51
N THR A 121 -3.51 17.68 3.20
CA THR A 121 -3.25 17.25 1.83
C THR A 121 -4.46 16.42 1.39
N GLU A 122 -5.26 16.96 0.45
CA GLU A 122 -6.25 16.16 -0.29
C GLU A 122 -5.60 14.85 -0.71
N ASP A 123 -6.29 13.71 -0.52
CA ASP A 123 -5.82 12.33 -0.71
C ASP A 123 -5.35 12.05 -2.16
N THR A 124 -4.25 12.68 -2.56
CA THR A 124 -3.70 12.60 -3.91
C THR A 124 -2.73 11.44 -3.99
N LEU A 125 -2.82 10.67 -5.08
CA LEU A 125 -1.89 9.58 -5.34
C LEU A 125 -0.58 10.16 -5.87
N GLU A 126 0.52 9.72 -5.29
CA GLU A 126 1.87 10.19 -5.61
C GLU A 126 2.68 9.00 -6.08
N PHE A 127 3.50 9.21 -7.10
CA PHE A 127 4.36 8.20 -7.70
C PHE A 127 5.71 8.82 -8.04
N ILE A 128 6.81 8.11 -7.78
CA ILE A 128 8.15 8.61 -8.02
C ILE A 128 8.88 7.67 -8.96
N LEU A 129 9.36 8.21 -10.07
CA LEU A 129 10.20 7.49 -11.03
C LEU A 129 11.64 7.94 -10.94
N GLU A 130 12.55 6.98 -11.01
CA GLU A 130 13.99 7.17 -11.09
C GLU A 130 14.48 6.92 -12.53
N PHE A 131 15.37 7.82 -12.97
CA PHE A 131 16.02 7.76 -14.27
C PHE A 131 17.53 7.89 -14.08
N ASN A 132 18.27 6.97 -14.68
CA ASN A 132 19.74 7.01 -14.71
C ASN A 132 20.24 7.98 -15.79
N ASP A 133 19.47 8.18 -16.86
CA ASP A 133 19.80 9.10 -17.95
C ASP A 133 18.65 10.09 -18.16
N PHE A 134 19.00 11.35 -18.42
CA PHE A 134 18.02 12.40 -18.73
C PHE A 134 17.38 12.21 -20.11
N GLU A 135 18.04 11.49 -21.03
CA GLU A 135 17.48 11.18 -22.37
C GLU A 135 16.17 10.35 -22.29
N ASP A 136 16.04 9.48 -21.28
CA ASP A 136 14.82 8.71 -21.06
C ASP A 136 13.64 9.61 -20.67
N LEU A 137 13.90 10.67 -19.88
CA LEU A 137 12.91 11.70 -19.52
C LEU A 137 12.50 12.55 -20.73
N ILE A 138 13.44 12.90 -21.61
CA ILE A 138 13.13 13.62 -22.85
C ILE A 138 12.18 12.77 -23.69
N THR A 139 12.49 11.49 -23.87
CA THR A 139 11.66 10.56 -24.64
C THR A 139 10.27 10.41 -24.00
N MET A 140 10.20 10.24 -22.67
CA MET A 140 8.93 10.16 -21.93
C MET A 140 8.09 11.43 -22.11
N SER A 141 8.70 12.62 -22.16
CA SER A 141 7.96 13.88 -22.32
C SER A 141 7.15 13.98 -23.62
N HIS A 142 7.50 13.18 -24.62
CA HIS A 142 6.79 13.08 -25.90
C HIS A 142 5.79 11.92 -25.96
N ALA A 143 5.73 11.07 -24.94
CA ALA A 143 4.79 9.96 -24.87
C ALA A 143 3.34 10.44 -24.88
N THR A 144 2.47 9.65 -25.52
CA THR A 144 1.03 9.90 -25.54
C THR A 144 0.37 9.27 -24.32
N GLY A 145 -0.64 9.92 -23.73
CA GLY A 145 -1.39 9.38 -22.60
C GLY A 145 -1.01 9.94 -21.24
N LEU A 146 0.08 10.72 -21.15
CA LEU A 146 0.50 11.43 -19.93
C LEU A 146 -0.21 12.80 -19.76
N THR A 147 -1.52 12.84 -19.98
CA THR A 147 -2.31 14.07 -19.86
C THR A 147 -2.91 14.22 -18.47
N ASN A 148 -3.04 15.46 -17.99
CA ASN A 148 -3.64 15.82 -16.70
C ASN A 148 -2.87 15.37 -15.45
N VAL A 149 -1.65 14.85 -15.60
CA VAL A 149 -0.77 14.58 -14.45
C VAL A 149 0.00 15.83 -14.03
N THR A 150 0.14 16.01 -12.72
CA THR A 150 1.02 17.04 -12.15
C THR A 150 2.41 16.43 -12.01
N THR A 151 3.43 17.07 -12.58
CA THR A 151 4.80 16.52 -12.55
C THR A 151 5.83 17.56 -12.11
N LYS A 152 6.81 17.13 -11.30
CA LYS A 152 8.01 17.89 -10.92
C LYS A 152 9.25 17.03 -11.15
N LEU A 153 10.37 17.62 -11.53
CA LEU A 153 11.64 16.92 -11.73
C LEU A 153 12.69 17.38 -10.74
N PHE A 154 13.34 16.42 -10.09
CA PHE A 154 14.44 16.62 -9.15
C PHE A 154 15.70 15.89 -9.61
N ALA A 155 16.86 16.38 -9.20
CA ALA A 155 18.14 15.69 -9.29
C ALA A 155 18.65 15.38 -7.88
N TYR A 156 18.96 14.12 -7.61
CA TYR A 156 19.38 13.65 -6.30
C TYR A 156 20.35 12.47 -6.47
N LYS A 157 21.47 12.47 -5.72
CA LYS A 157 22.48 11.38 -5.74
C LYS A 157 22.83 10.87 -7.16
N ASP A 158 23.17 11.79 -8.05
CA ASP A 158 23.57 11.54 -9.45
C ASP A 158 22.48 11.00 -10.39
N ASN A 159 21.25 10.80 -9.91
CA ASN A 159 20.11 10.35 -10.70
C ASN A 159 19.01 11.43 -10.77
N TYR A 160 18.09 11.26 -11.72
CA TYR A 160 16.93 12.13 -11.90
C TYR A 160 15.66 11.45 -11.36
N TYR A 161 14.83 12.22 -10.67
CA TYR A 161 13.61 11.75 -10.05
C TYR A 161 12.42 12.57 -10.53
N LEU A 162 11.47 11.91 -11.20
CA LEU A 162 10.21 12.51 -11.60
C LEU A 162 9.16 12.21 -10.52
N TYR A 163 8.72 13.26 -9.84
CA TYR A 163 7.55 13.22 -8.98
C TYR A 163 6.31 13.38 -9.85
N VAL A 164 5.35 12.47 -9.70
CA VAL A 164 4.08 12.45 -10.42
C VAL A 164 2.95 12.41 -9.40
N GLU A 165 2.02 13.35 -9.53
CA GLU A 165 0.85 13.46 -8.69
C GLU A 165 -0.41 13.33 -9.56
N PHE A 166 -1.35 12.51 -9.08
CA PHE A 166 -2.62 12.21 -9.73
C PHE A 166 -3.75 12.91 -8.96
N PRO A 167 -4.31 14.01 -9.51
CA PRO A 167 -5.42 14.69 -8.87
C PRO A 167 -6.69 13.83 -8.90
N GLU A 168 -7.28 13.54 -7.73
CA GLU A 168 -8.50 12.73 -7.60
C GLU A 168 -9.67 13.25 -8.45
N ALA A 169 -9.76 14.57 -8.64
CA ALA A 169 -10.80 15.20 -9.45
C ALA A 169 -10.75 14.79 -10.94
N THR A 170 -9.63 14.23 -11.39
CA THR A 170 -9.38 13.91 -12.81
C THR A 170 -9.07 12.45 -13.09
N PHE A 171 -8.79 11.65 -12.06
CA PHE A 171 -8.35 10.26 -12.20
C PHE A 171 -9.20 9.31 -11.38
N ASP A 172 -9.69 8.26 -12.03
CA ASP A 172 -10.14 7.01 -11.43
C ASP A 172 -9.02 5.94 -11.47
N GLU A 173 -9.13 4.91 -10.62
CA GLU A 173 -8.12 3.83 -10.47
C GLU A 173 -7.62 3.29 -11.82
N LYS A 174 -8.54 3.00 -12.76
CA LYS A 174 -8.18 2.45 -14.08
C LYS A 174 -7.37 3.41 -14.96
N ASN A 175 -7.59 4.70 -14.82
CA ASN A 175 -6.83 5.69 -15.56
C ASN A 175 -5.44 5.90 -14.96
N ILE A 176 -5.29 5.69 -13.65
CA ILE A 176 -3.98 5.69 -12.98
C ILE A 176 -3.15 4.50 -13.46
N ASP A 177 -3.70 3.28 -13.46
CA ASP A 177 -3.00 2.08 -13.94
C ASP A 177 -2.45 2.26 -15.36
N ASN A 178 -3.25 2.84 -16.26
CA ASN A 178 -2.84 3.10 -17.64
C ASN A 178 -1.67 4.09 -17.71
N VAL A 179 -1.71 5.17 -16.92
CA VAL A 179 -0.65 6.17 -16.91
C VAL A 179 0.62 5.60 -16.27
N VAL A 180 0.50 4.92 -15.12
CA VAL A 180 1.62 4.26 -14.46
C VAL A 180 2.28 3.24 -15.40
N SER A 181 1.48 2.46 -16.13
CA SER A 181 2.00 1.52 -17.14
C SER A 181 2.87 2.22 -18.18
N ILE A 182 2.45 3.38 -18.69
CA ILE A 182 3.24 4.18 -19.64
C ILE A 182 4.51 4.72 -18.96
N LEU A 183 4.41 5.23 -17.74
CA LEU A 183 5.55 5.80 -17.01
C LEU A 183 6.66 4.74 -16.79
N LEU A 184 6.28 3.53 -16.44
CA LEU A 184 7.18 2.39 -16.20
C LEU A 184 7.85 1.84 -17.47
N GLU A 185 7.43 2.26 -18.67
CA GLU A 185 8.16 1.94 -19.91
C GLU A 185 9.48 2.71 -20.03
N TYR A 186 9.60 3.87 -19.38
CA TYR A 186 10.75 4.77 -19.52
C TYR A 186 11.55 4.96 -18.23
N GLY A 187 10.97 4.66 -17.07
CA GLY A 187 11.60 4.84 -15.77
C GLY A 187 11.32 3.67 -14.82
N LEU A 188 12.07 3.62 -13.73
CA LEU A 188 11.85 2.64 -12.65
C LEU A 188 11.15 3.31 -11.48
N GLU A 189 10.27 2.60 -10.81
CA GLU A 189 9.69 3.10 -9.56
C GLU A 189 10.79 3.25 -8.49
N SER A 190 10.69 4.31 -7.70
CA SER A 190 11.56 4.57 -6.57
C SER A 190 10.80 4.55 -5.26
N ASN A 191 11.43 3.99 -4.23
CA ASN A 191 10.91 3.98 -2.85
C ASN A 191 11.15 5.32 -2.12
N LEU A 192 11.70 6.34 -2.78
CA LEU A 192 11.83 7.67 -2.19
C LEU A 192 10.46 8.32 -2.04
N THR A 193 10.35 9.24 -1.08
CA THR A 193 9.13 10.03 -0.88
C THR A 193 9.29 11.42 -1.46
N GLY A 194 8.17 12.07 -1.83
CA GLY A 194 8.17 13.44 -2.33
C GLY A 194 8.87 14.40 -1.36
N TYR A 195 8.62 14.24 -0.07
CA TYR A 195 9.26 15.02 1.00
C TYR A 195 10.80 14.96 0.97
N ILE A 196 11.40 13.80 0.73
CA ILE A 196 12.86 13.66 0.66
C ILE A 196 13.41 14.46 -0.53
N LEU A 197 12.72 14.41 -1.68
CA LEU A 197 13.12 15.14 -2.88
C LEU A 197 12.93 16.65 -2.71
N GLU A 198 11.87 17.09 -2.04
CA GLU A 198 11.64 18.50 -1.76
C GLU A 198 12.66 19.08 -0.77
N GLU A 199 13.08 18.30 0.23
CA GLU A 199 14.01 18.78 1.27
C GLU A 199 15.49 18.63 0.87
N TYR A 200 15.85 17.53 0.19
CA TYR A 200 17.24 17.16 -0.09
C TYR A 200 17.57 17.07 -1.58
N GLY A 201 16.57 17.02 -2.46
CA GLY A 201 16.74 17.03 -3.91
C GLY A 201 16.98 18.43 -4.45
N ASN A 202 17.58 18.51 -5.64
CA ASN A 202 17.67 19.76 -6.39
C ASN A 202 16.53 19.82 -7.39
N LEU A 203 15.63 20.80 -7.26
CA LEU A 203 14.57 21.02 -8.23
C LEU A 203 15.18 21.42 -9.60
N VAL A 204 14.90 20.63 -10.64
CA VAL A 204 15.35 20.85 -12.02
C VAL A 204 14.26 21.54 -12.83
N PHE A 205 13.04 20.98 -12.80
CA PHE A 205 11.84 21.57 -13.40
C PHE A 205 10.69 21.54 -12.41
N ASP A 206 10.03 22.68 -12.24
CA ASP A 206 8.82 22.79 -11.42
C ASP A 206 7.58 22.31 -12.18
N THR A 207 6.40 22.41 -11.60
CA THR A 207 5.14 22.01 -12.24
C THR A 207 4.79 22.91 -13.44
N PRO A 208 4.46 22.37 -14.64
CA PRO A 208 4.54 20.97 -15.08
C PRO A 208 5.89 20.62 -15.71
N ALA A 209 6.59 19.63 -15.15
CA ALA A 209 7.95 19.27 -15.58
C ALA A 209 7.98 18.67 -17.00
N LEU A 210 7.10 17.72 -17.33
CA LEU A 210 7.09 17.07 -18.64
C LEU A 210 6.84 18.07 -19.79
N GLU A 211 5.95 19.05 -19.61
CA GLU A 211 5.72 20.09 -20.62
C GLU A 211 6.93 21.01 -20.80
N GLN A 212 7.63 21.31 -19.71
CA GLN A 212 8.86 22.10 -19.78
C GLN A 212 9.97 21.34 -20.51
N ILE A 213 10.16 20.05 -20.19
CA ILE A 213 11.13 19.20 -20.90
C ILE A 213 10.82 19.18 -22.39
N LYS A 214 9.57 18.89 -22.76
CA LYS A 214 9.11 18.87 -24.16
C LYS A 214 9.32 20.20 -24.90
N LYS A 215 9.24 21.32 -24.18
CA LYS A 215 9.46 22.65 -24.76
C LYS A 215 10.94 22.98 -24.95
N HIS A 216 11.80 22.44 -24.10
CA HIS A 216 13.23 22.71 -24.10
C HIS A 216 14.05 21.71 -24.91
N PHE A 217 13.52 20.50 -25.13
CA PHE A 217 14.18 19.39 -25.79
C PHE A 217 13.23 18.78 -26.84
N ASP A 218 13.73 18.64 -28.07
CA ASP A 218 13.02 18.04 -29.21
C ASP A 218 13.11 16.51 -29.20
#